data_AF-A0A7S0Q1I9-F1
#
_entry.id   AF-A0A7S0Q1I9-F1
#
_cell.length_a   1.000
_cell.length_b   1.000
_cell.length_c   1.000
_cell.angle_alpha   90.00
_cell.angle_beta   90.00
_cell.angle_gamma   90.00
#
_symmetry.space_group_name_H-M   'P 1'
#
loop_
_entity.id
_entity.type
_entity.pdbx_description
1 polymer ?
#
loop_
_entity_poly.entity_id
_entity_poly.type
_entity_poly.pdbx_seq_one_letter_code
_entity_poly.pdbx_strand_id
1 'polypeptide(L)'
;MTSDATNAVTYDFFVANGFFGLAESQVILFEQDMLPCMSLEGNLLLSAPGELAKAPNGNGGVYVSLQRLGILERLKAQGVTSIFQFGVDNLLCHVADPLFVGFCHERDADCGVKTVGKRDPHEKVGVLALTNGNASVVEYSEISKEMAEARDSEGRIVYGASHICVNWFSMAFLERFCGTMLDHLPLHVAKKKIPTCTPEGGAYTPDAPNGVKLELFIFDSFPLADKVVALQVPREEEFAPVKNAAGAPSDSPDTARRLVSNLCRARITAAGATVLDTYASDGILEISPLVSYGGEGLERFRGRELQLPLEITPDTP
;
A
#
# COMPACT_ATOMS: atom_id res chain seq x y z
N MET A 1 5.13 7.84 -6.97
CA MET A 1 4.58 9.07 -6.37
C MET A 1 5.32 9.36 -5.08
N THR A 2 5.87 10.55 -4.95
CA THR A 2 6.60 11.07 -3.78
C THR A 2 5.84 12.27 -3.20
N SER A 3 6.37 12.89 -2.15
CA SER A 3 5.97 14.23 -1.68
C SER A 3 7.22 15.12 -1.64
N ASP A 4 7.03 16.42 -1.41
CA ASP A 4 8.13 17.39 -1.27
C ASP A 4 9.23 16.90 -0.31
N ALA A 5 8.83 16.24 0.79
CA ALA A 5 9.75 15.74 1.81
C ALA A 5 10.50 14.46 1.42
N THR A 6 10.01 13.70 0.42
CA THR A 6 10.57 12.39 0.06
C THR A 6 11.15 12.35 -1.34
N ASN A 7 10.89 13.34 -2.19
CA ASN A 7 11.23 13.27 -3.61
C ASN A 7 12.74 13.18 -3.87
N ALA A 8 13.51 14.16 -3.39
CA ALA A 8 14.95 14.22 -3.62
C ALA A 8 15.68 12.98 -3.07
N VAL A 9 15.40 12.61 -1.82
CA VAL A 9 16.03 11.45 -1.17
C VAL A 9 15.69 10.15 -1.90
N THR A 10 14.45 10.00 -2.40
CA THR A 10 14.06 8.82 -3.19
C THR A 10 14.82 8.78 -4.51
N TYR A 11 14.88 9.89 -5.25
CA TYR A 11 15.59 9.95 -6.53
C TYR A 11 17.07 9.62 -6.37
N ASP A 12 17.75 10.27 -5.41
CA ASP A 12 19.16 10.05 -5.13
C ASP A 12 19.44 8.58 -4.75
N PHE A 13 18.52 7.95 -4.00
CA PHE A 13 18.63 6.54 -3.64
C PHE A 13 18.51 5.63 -4.87
N PHE A 14 17.60 5.89 -5.81
CA PHE A 14 17.51 5.11 -7.05
C PHE A 14 18.76 5.26 -7.91
N VAL A 15 19.29 6.48 -8.06
CA VAL A 15 20.52 6.75 -8.82
C VAL A 15 21.72 6.05 -8.20
N ALA A 16 21.88 6.16 -6.86
CA ALA A 16 22.99 5.53 -6.15
C ALA A 16 23.01 4.00 -6.26
N ASN A 17 21.85 3.38 -6.50
CA ASN A 17 21.70 1.93 -6.67
C ASN A 17 21.53 1.51 -8.13
N GLY A 18 21.85 2.37 -9.10
CA GLY A 18 21.75 2.04 -10.54
C GLY A 18 20.34 1.59 -10.95
N PHE A 19 19.31 2.19 -10.36
CA PHE A 19 17.89 1.87 -10.57
C PHE A 19 17.56 0.39 -10.37
N PHE A 20 18.35 -0.33 -9.55
CA PHE A 20 18.18 -1.76 -9.29
C PHE A 20 18.16 -2.63 -10.56
N GLY A 21 18.88 -2.20 -11.60
CA GLY A 21 18.97 -2.90 -12.88
C GLY A 21 17.90 -2.53 -13.92
N LEU A 22 16.95 -1.66 -13.56
CA LEU A 22 15.99 -1.09 -14.52
C LEU A 22 16.64 0.04 -15.33
N ALA A 23 16.11 0.32 -16.53
CA ALA A 23 16.49 1.54 -17.23
C ALA A 23 15.80 2.75 -16.57
N GLU A 24 16.54 3.84 -16.36
CA GLU A 24 16.01 5.09 -15.79
C GLU A 24 14.74 5.57 -16.50
N SER A 25 14.68 5.42 -17.83
CA SER A 25 13.50 5.77 -18.65
C SER A 25 12.20 5.01 -18.32
N GLN A 26 12.31 3.86 -17.64
CA GLN A 26 11.20 3.04 -17.16
C GLN A 26 10.70 3.47 -15.78
N VAL A 27 11.45 4.30 -15.05
CA VAL A 27 11.12 4.77 -13.70
C VAL A 27 10.65 6.21 -13.76
N ILE A 28 9.37 6.44 -13.47
CA ILE A 28 8.78 7.78 -13.43
C ILE A 28 8.55 8.18 -11.97
N LEU A 29 9.43 9.01 -11.42
CA LEU A 29 9.23 9.67 -10.14
C LEU A 29 8.49 10.98 -10.35
N PHE A 30 7.45 11.21 -9.55
CA PHE A 30 6.63 12.41 -9.60
C PHE A 30 6.06 12.73 -8.22
N GLU A 31 5.90 14.02 -7.95
CA GLU A 31 5.44 14.55 -6.67
C GLU A 31 3.92 14.73 -6.67
N GLN A 32 3.30 14.39 -5.55
CA GLN A 32 1.90 14.70 -5.28
C GLN A 32 1.74 16.14 -4.78
N ASP A 33 0.51 16.65 -4.77
CA ASP A 33 0.22 17.98 -4.28
C ASP A 33 0.20 18.08 -2.75
N MET A 34 0.47 19.29 -2.28
CA MET A 34 0.45 19.63 -0.87
C MET A 34 -0.74 20.56 -0.60
N LEU A 35 -1.62 20.18 0.33
CA LEU A 35 -2.74 21.01 0.78
C LEU A 35 -2.37 21.81 2.03
N PRO A 36 -2.90 23.03 2.19
CA PRO A 36 -2.69 23.80 3.40
C PRO A 36 -3.38 23.14 4.60
N CYS A 37 -2.72 23.20 5.75
CA CYS A 37 -3.28 22.83 7.04
C CYS A 37 -4.19 23.95 7.54
N MET A 38 -5.26 23.57 8.25
CA MET A 38 -6.18 24.52 8.88
C MET A 38 -6.26 24.29 10.38
N SER A 39 -6.55 25.35 11.15
CA SER A 39 -6.91 25.23 12.56
C SER A 39 -8.28 24.56 12.70
N LEU A 40 -8.65 24.20 13.93
CA LEU A 40 -9.97 23.61 14.20
C LEU A 40 -11.14 24.58 13.90
N GLU A 41 -10.84 25.88 13.84
CA GLU A 41 -11.77 26.96 13.49
C GLU A 41 -11.79 27.27 11.98
N GLY A 42 -10.96 26.58 11.17
CA GLY A 42 -10.91 26.73 9.72
C GLY A 42 -9.93 27.79 9.21
N ASN A 43 -9.06 28.35 10.06
CA ASN A 43 -8.04 29.32 9.64
C ASN A 43 -6.82 28.60 9.06
N LEU A 44 -6.17 29.15 8.03
CA LEU A 44 -4.91 28.61 7.53
C LEU A 44 -3.81 28.68 8.60
N LEU A 45 -3.08 27.58 8.79
CA LEU A 45 -1.94 27.53 9.69
C LEU A 45 -0.65 27.94 8.95
N LEU A 46 0.28 28.55 9.69
CA LEU A 46 1.58 28.99 9.18
C LEU A 46 2.70 28.14 9.77
N SER A 47 3.60 27.61 8.94
CA SER A 47 4.84 26.97 9.40
C SER A 47 5.84 28.00 9.90
N ALA A 48 5.86 29.17 9.26
CA ALA A 48 6.69 30.33 9.57
C ALA A 48 5.99 31.62 9.09
N PRO A 49 6.43 32.82 9.51
CA PRO A 49 5.87 34.08 9.01
C PRO A 49 5.86 34.15 7.47
N GLY A 50 4.66 34.25 6.87
CA GLY A 50 4.48 34.28 5.42
C GLY A 50 4.49 32.92 4.71
N GLU A 51 4.61 31.81 5.45
CA GLU A 51 4.68 30.47 4.90
C GLU A 51 3.55 29.58 5.44
N LEU A 52 2.75 29.01 4.55
CA LEU A 52 1.66 28.11 4.93
C LEU A 52 2.22 26.76 5.42
N ALA A 53 1.71 26.28 6.54
CA ALA A 53 1.89 24.90 6.94
C ALA A 53 1.12 24.01 5.94
N LYS A 54 1.81 23.08 5.27
CA LYS A 54 1.21 22.18 4.28
C LYS A 54 1.44 20.72 4.63
N ALA A 55 0.60 19.85 4.10
CA ALA A 55 0.74 18.40 4.16
C ALA A 55 0.39 17.76 2.82
N PRO A 56 0.89 16.55 2.51
CA PRO A 56 0.50 15.84 1.30
C PRO A 56 -1.02 15.67 1.23
N ASN A 57 -1.60 15.77 0.04
CA ASN A 57 -3.04 15.75 -0.19
C ASN A 57 -3.69 14.36 -0.11
N GLY A 58 -3.05 13.40 0.58
CA GLY A 58 -3.48 12.01 0.70
C GLY A 58 -3.13 11.15 -0.52
N ASN A 59 -3.22 9.82 -0.36
CA ASN A 59 -2.83 8.89 -1.42
C ASN A 59 -3.75 8.95 -2.67
N GLY A 60 -4.99 9.44 -2.53
CA GLY A 60 -5.89 9.75 -3.64
C GLY A 60 -5.43 10.94 -4.49
N GLY A 61 -4.49 11.75 -4.00
CA GLY A 61 -3.82 12.80 -4.77
C GLY A 61 -3.05 12.30 -5.99
N VAL A 62 -2.83 10.97 -6.08
CA VAL A 62 -2.28 10.32 -7.27
C VAL A 62 -3.09 10.65 -8.52
N TYR A 63 -4.42 10.71 -8.45
CA TYR A 63 -5.26 10.93 -9.63
C TYR A 63 -5.08 12.33 -10.20
N VAL A 64 -5.03 13.34 -9.33
CA VAL A 64 -4.73 14.73 -9.68
C VAL A 64 -3.35 14.84 -10.33
N SER A 65 -2.36 14.16 -9.73
CA SER A 65 -0.98 14.17 -10.21
C SER A 65 -0.84 13.50 -11.58
N LEU A 66 -1.52 12.36 -11.78
CA LEU A 66 -1.54 11.62 -13.04
C LEU A 66 -2.12 12.46 -14.19
N GLN A 67 -3.22 13.18 -13.94
CA GLN A 67 -3.84 14.06 -14.92
C GLN A 67 -2.94 15.26 -15.24
N ARG A 68 -2.54 16.01 -14.20
CA ARG A 68 -1.77 17.26 -14.38
C ARG A 68 -0.45 17.04 -15.10
N LEU A 69 0.23 15.93 -14.81
CA LEU A 69 1.56 15.63 -15.34
C LEU A 69 1.51 14.86 -16.68
N GLY A 70 0.31 14.59 -17.21
CA GLY A 70 0.15 13.85 -18.47
C GLY A 70 0.69 12.42 -18.42
N ILE A 71 0.70 11.80 -17.23
CA ILE A 71 1.29 10.47 -17.03
C ILE A 71 0.42 9.40 -17.69
N LEU A 72 -0.92 9.54 -17.62
CA LEU A 72 -1.82 8.57 -18.25
C LEU A 72 -1.64 8.52 -19.77
N GLU A 73 -1.47 9.67 -20.40
CA GLU A 73 -1.22 9.85 -21.82
C GLU A 73 0.10 9.21 -22.23
N ARG A 74 1.15 9.41 -21.42
CA ARG A 74 2.44 8.75 -21.62
C ARG A 74 2.31 7.22 -21.51
N LEU A 75 1.65 6.70 -20.47
CA LEU A 75 1.48 5.25 -20.27
C LEU A 75 0.65 4.63 -21.41
N LYS A 76 -0.41 5.32 -21.84
CA LYS A 76 -1.23 4.90 -22.99
C LYS A 76 -0.43 4.87 -24.29
N ALA A 77 0.39 5.88 -24.55
CA ALA A 77 1.28 5.89 -25.72
C ALA A 77 2.31 4.73 -25.70
N GLN A 78 2.64 4.21 -24.52
CA GLN A 78 3.48 3.04 -24.33
C GLN A 78 2.71 1.70 -24.39
N GLY A 79 1.39 1.73 -24.61
CA GLY A 79 0.57 0.52 -24.71
C GLY A 79 0.19 -0.11 -23.37
N VAL A 80 0.34 0.62 -22.25
CA VAL A 80 -0.14 0.15 -20.94
C VAL A 80 -1.66 0.05 -20.97
N THR A 81 -2.21 -1.06 -20.48
CA THR A 81 -3.66 -1.33 -20.46
C THR A 81 -4.27 -1.23 -19.06
N SER A 82 -3.44 -1.34 -18.02
CA SER A 82 -3.86 -1.27 -16.63
C SER A 82 -2.71 -0.87 -15.70
N ILE A 83 -3.05 -0.31 -14.54
CA ILE A 83 -2.11 0.07 -13.49
C ILE A 83 -2.32 -0.81 -12.27
N PHE A 84 -1.23 -1.45 -11.80
CA PHE A 84 -1.17 -2.06 -10.48
C PHE A 84 -0.63 -1.03 -9.48
N GLN A 85 -1.38 -0.75 -8.42
CA GLN A 85 -1.00 0.17 -7.35
C GLN A 85 -0.87 -0.57 -6.03
N PHE A 86 0.14 -0.24 -5.25
CA PHE A 86 0.34 -0.80 -3.91
C PHE A 86 0.84 0.24 -2.90
N GLY A 87 0.69 -0.07 -1.61
CA GLY A 87 1.31 0.65 -0.50
C GLY A 87 2.76 0.22 -0.30
N VAL A 88 3.69 1.19 -0.23
CA VAL A 88 5.15 0.93 -0.16
C VAL A 88 5.60 0.12 1.06
N ASP A 89 4.80 0.08 2.12
CA ASP A 89 5.17 -0.50 3.40
C ASP A 89 4.89 -2.00 3.53
N ASN A 90 4.31 -2.64 2.51
CA ASN A 90 4.03 -4.07 2.52
C ASN A 90 5.18 -4.86 1.88
N LEU A 91 5.99 -5.53 2.71
CA LEU A 91 7.14 -6.32 2.26
C LEU A 91 6.77 -7.59 1.49
N LEU A 92 5.53 -8.07 1.62
CA LEU A 92 5.02 -9.24 0.90
C LEU A 92 4.21 -8.88 -0.34
N CYS A 93 4.19 -7.61 -0.75
CA CYS A 93 3.45 -7.22 -1.95
C CYS A 93 4.00 -7.95 -3.19
N HIS A 94 3.17 -8.78 -3.81
CA HIS A 94 3.44 -9.33 -5.13
C HIS A 94 3.26 -8.23 -6.18
N VAL A 95 4.30 -7.42 -6.37
CA VAL A 95 4.28 -6.28 -7.31
C VAL A 95 3.96 -6.79 -8.71
N ALA A 96 2.92 -6.20 -9.33
CA ALA A 96 2.42 -6.60 -10.65
C ALA A 96 2.02 -8.08 -10.75
N ASP A 97 1.40 -8.63 -9.69
CA ASP A 97 0.94 -10.03 -9.63
C ASP A 97 0.13 -10.44 -10.89
N PRO A 98 0.65 -11.39 -11.70
CA PRO A 98 -0.01 -11.82 -12.93
C PRO A 98 -1.36 -12.50 -12.66
N LEU A 99 -1.55 -13.18 -11.53
CA LEU A 99 -2.84 -13.81 -11.20
C LEU A 99 -3.90 -12.74 -10.98
N PHE A 100 -3.60 -11.73 -10.16
CA PHE A 100 -4.53 -10.64 -9.91
C PHE A 100 -4.80 -9.78 -11.14
N VAL A 101 -3.77 -9.46 -11.93
CA VAL A 101 -3.91 -8.73 -13.20
C VAL A 101 -4.79 -9.53 -14.16
N GLY A 102 -4.52 -10.83 -14.35
CA GLY A 102 -5.32 -11.72 -15.18
C GLY A 102 -6.77 -11.82 -14.71
N PHE A 103 -6.99 -11.99 -13.40
CA PHE A 103 -8.32 -12.00 -12.79
C PHE A 103 -9.13 -10.73 -13.09
N CYS A 104 -8.51 -9.55 -12.99
CA CYS A 104 -9.19 -8.28 -13.28
C CYS A 104 -9.55 -8.15 -14.77
N HIS A 105 -8.62 -8.53 -15.67
CA HIS A 105 -8.85 -8.52 -17.12
C HIS A 105 -9.93 -9.52 -17.55
N GLU A 106 -9.89 -10.76 -17.08
CA GLU A 106 -10.91 -11.77 -17.40
C GLU A 106 -12.31 -11.39 -16.92
N ARG A 107 -12.38 -10.55 -15.88
CA ARG A 107 -13.63 -10.02 -15.36
C ARG A 107 -14.03 -8.70 -15.97
N ASP A 108 -13.30 -8.15 -16.93
CA ASP A 108 -13.62 -6.86 -17.56
C ASP A 108 -13.88 -5.77 -16.49
N ALA A 109 -13.00 -5.74 -15.47
CA ALA A 109 -13.15 -4.83 -14.34
C ALA A 109 -12.67 -3.41 -14.70
N ASP A 110 -13.26 -2.41 -14.04
CA ASP A 110 -12.70 -1.06 -13.97
C ASP A 110 -11.64 -0.98 -12.87
N CYS A 111 -11.98 -1.54 -11.70
CA CYS A 111 -11.12 -1.59 -10.52
C CYS A 111 -11.04 -3.01 -9.96
N GLY A 112 -9.84 -3.41 -9.56
CA GLY A 112 -9.59 -4.62 -8.79
C GLY A 112 -9.09 -4.24 -7.40
N VAL A 113 -9.49 -5.00 -6.39
CA VAL A 113 -9.04 -4.79 -5.00
C VAL A 113 -8.55 -6.09 -4.42
N LYS A 114 -7.30 -6.13 -3.93
CA LYS A 114 -6.85 -7.24 -3.10
C LYS A 114 -7.26 -7.02 -1.65
N THR A 115 -7.71 -8.09 -1.03
CA THR A 115 -8.04 -8.12 0.39
C THR A 115 -7.41 -9.33 1.06
N VAL A 116 -7.26 -9.28 2.38
CA VAL A 116 -6.94 -10.45 3.21
C VAL A 116 -8.07 -10.71 4.19
N GLY A 117 -8.14 -11.93 4.71
CA GLY A 117 -9.03 -12.22 5.84
C GLY A 117 -8.67 -11.37 7.06
N LYS A 118 -9.68 -10.74 7.66
CA LYS A 118 -9.54 -10.04 8.94
C LYS A 118 -9.23 -11.03 10.05
N ARG A 119 -8.21 -10.75 10.87
CA ARG A 119 -7.78 -11.67 11.95
C ARG A 119 -8.74 -11.65 13.14
N ASP A 120 -9.23 -10.47 13.46
CA ASP A 120 -10.16 -10.24 14.55
C ASP A 120 -11.09 -9.05 14.23
N PRO A 121 -12.29 -9.00 14.84
CA PRO A 121 -13.25 -7.91 14.63
C PRO A 121 -12.69 -6.49 14.77
N HIS A 122 -11.66 -6.29 15.60
CA HIS A 122 -11.14 -4.98 15.99
C HIS A 122 -9.77 -4.67 15.37
N GLU A 123 -9.32 -5.47 14.40
CA GLU A 123 -8.13 -5.18 13.60
C GLU A 123 -8.30 -3.79 12.93
N LYS A 124 -7.30 -2.92 13.08
CA LYS A 124 -7.28 -1.53 12.59
C LYS A 124 -6.98 -1.46 11.09
N VAL A 125 -7.89 -1.97 10.30
CA VAL A 125 -7.81 -2.02 8.83
C VAL A 125 -9.16 -1.63 8.24
N GLY A 126 -9.13 -0.87 7.14
CA GLY A 126 -10.31 -0.62 6.33
C GLY A 126 -10.84 -1.92 5.74
N VAL A 127 -12.16 -2.01 5.59
CA VAL A 127 -12.84 -3.20 5.06
C VAL A 127 -13.54 -2.86 3.75
N LEU A 128 -13.35 -3.71 2.74
CA LEU A 128 -14.09 -3.59 1.49
C LEU A 128 -15.53 -4.05 1.71
N ALA A 129 -16.49 -3.20 1.39
CA ALA A 129 -17.91 -3.45 1.56
C ALA A 129 -18.71 -2.75 0.45
N LEU A 130 -20.03 -2.98 0.45
CA LEU A 130 -20.96 -2.22 -0.37
C LEU A 130 -21.61 -1.13 0.48
N THR A 131 -21.43 0.13 0.10
CA THR A 131 -22.12 1.29 0.69
C THR A 131 -23.14 1.77 -0.34
N ASN A 132 -24.43 1.71 0.01
CA ASN A 132 -25.53 2.06 -0.91
C ASN A 132 -25.48 1.32 -2.26
N GLY A 133 -25.01 0.06 -2.25
CA GLY A 133 -24.89 -0.78 -3.45
C GLY A 133 -23.58 -0.63 -4.22
N ASN A 134 -22.73 0.33 -3.88
CA ASN A 134 -21.45 0.58 -4.55
C ASN A 134 -20.27 0.12 -3.71
N ALA A 135 -19.21 -0.38 -4.37
CA ALA A 135 -17.99 -0.80 -3.68
C ALA A 135 -17.30 0.39 -3.00
N SER A 136 -16.94 0.20 -1.73
CA SER A 136 -16.34 1.22 -0.87
C SER A 136 -15.39 0.54 0.11
N VAL A 137 -14.36 1.26 0.54
CA VAL A 137 -13.62 0.88 1.75
C VAL A 137 -14.20 1.67 2.90
N VAL A 138 -14.60 0.98 3.97
CA VAL A 138 -15.06 1.60 5.21
C VAL A 138 -13.90 1.54 6.19
N GLU A 139 -13.41 2.70 6.63
CA GLU A 139 -12.29 2.76 7.56
C GLU A 139 -12.67 2.21 8.94
N TYR A 140 -11.68 1.66 9.65
CA TYR A 140 -11.92 1.04 10.97
C TYR A 140 -12.45 2.04 12.01
N SER A 141 -12.21 3.34 11.81
CA SER A 141 -12.76 4.42 12.65
C SER A 141 -14.22 4.75 12.37
N GLU A 142 -14.79 4.23 11.28
CA GLU A 142 -16.13 4.55 10.79
C GLU A 142 -17.10 3.38 10.90
N ILE A 143 -16.59 2.16 11.08
CA ILE A 143 -17.40 0.97 11.31
C ILE A 143 -17.94 0.91 12.75
N SER A 144 -19.23 0.59 12.92
CA SER A 144 -19.82 0.40 14.25
C SER A 144 -19.31 -0.89 14.90
N LYS A 145 -19.41 -0.98 16.24
CA LYS A 145 -19.04 -2.20 16.96
C LYS A 145 -19.88 -3.40 16.51
N GLU A 146 -21.18 -3.20 16.32
CA GLU A 146 -22.11 -4.22 15.88
C GLU A 146 -21.74 -4.76 14.49
N MET A 147 -21.35 -3.87 13.57
CA MET A 147 -20.86 -4.26 12.26
C MET A 147 -19.53 -5.00 12.35
N ALA A 148 -18.57 -4.48 13.11
CA ALA A 148 -17.25 -5.09 13.28
C ALA A 148 -17.32 -6.53 13.84
N GLU A 149 -18.23 -6.76 14.79
CA GLU A 149 -18.43 -8.05 15.46
C GLU A 149 -19.44 -8.98 14.74
N ALA A 150 -20.07 -8.52 13.64
CA ALA A 150 -21.06 -9.29 12.90
C ALA A 150 -20.46 -10.58 12.31
N ARG A 151 -21.18 -11.69 12.49
CA ARG A 151 -20.81 -13.00 11.95
C ARG A 151 -21.90 -13.59 11.07
N ASP A 152 -21.49 -14.29 10.02
CA ASP A 152 -22.41 -15.05 9.18
C ASP A 152 -22.80 -16.41 9.82
N SER A 153 -23.61 -17.20 9.11
CA SER A 153 -24.06 -18.52 9.57
C SER A 153 -22.93 -19.55 9.75
N GLU A 154 -21.76 -19.30 9.16
CA GLU A 154 -20.56 -20.14 9.28
C GLU A 154 -19.58 -19.61 10.34
N GLY A 155 -19.94 -18.52 11.04
CA GLY A 155 -19.11 -17.89 12.07
C GLY A 155 -18.02 -16.96 11.53
N ARG A 156 -17.97 -16.72 10.23
CA ARG A 156 -17.00 -15.81 9.59
C ARG A 156 -17.40 -14.36 9.86
N ILE A 157 -16.41 -13.47 9.96
CA ILE A 157 -16.65 -12.03 10.11
C ILE A 157 -17.29 -11.52 8.81
N VAL A 158 -18.49 -10.94 8.89
CA VAL A 158 -19.24 -10.47 7.72
C VAL A 158 -18.45 -9.41 6.96
N TYR A 159 -17.92 -8.42 7.68
CA TYR A 159 -17.03 -7.40 7.12
C TYR A 159 -15.55 -7.82 7.31
N GLY A 160 -15.22 -8.99 6.78
CA GLY A 160 -13.92 -9.65 6.96
C GLY A 160 -12.90 -9.41 5.84
N ALA A 161 -13.24 -8.62 4.82
CA ALA A 161 -12.39 -8.36 3.66
C ALA A 161 -11.49 -7.14 3.90
N SER A 162 -10.38 -7.32 4.60
CA SER A 162 -9.45 -6.24 4.94
C SER A 162 -8.74 -5.72 3.69
N HIS A 163 -8.86 -4.43 3.40
CA HIS A 163 -8.17 -3.77 2.31
C HIS A 163 -6.68 -3.64 2.62
N ILE A 164 -5.83 -4.18 1.75
CA ILE A 164 -4.36 -4.16 1.94
C ILE A 164 -3.65 -3.08 1.11
N CYS A 165 -4.40 -2.08 0.63
CA CYS A 165 -3.88 -1.01 -0.24
C CYS A 165 -3.18 -1.54 -1.50
N VAL A 166 -3.66 -2.66 -2.05
CA VAL A 166 -3.25 -3.20 -3.34
C VAL A 166 -4.45 -3.19 -4.26
N ASN A 167 -4.35 -2.40 -5.31
CA ASN A 167 -5.43 -2.12 -6.24
C ASN A 167 -4.97 -2.31 -7.67
N TRP A 168 -5.91 -2.56 -8.55
CA TRP A 168 -5.72 -2.59 -9.98
C TRP A 168 -6.73 -1.62 -10.60
N PHE A 169 -6.31 -0.89 -11.63
CA PHE A 169 -7.18 0.03 -12.35
C PHE A 169 -7.01 -0.17 -13.85
N SER A 170 -8.12 -0.27 -14.58
CA SER A 170 -8.06 -0.25 -16.04
C SER A 170 -7.65 1.14 -16.53
N MET A 171 -6.90 1.23 -17.62
CA MET A 171 -6.57 2.53 -18.21
C MET A 171 -7.83 3.27 -18.67
N ALA A 172 -8.84 2.55 -19.18
CA ALA A 172 -10.11 3.14 -19.60
C ALA A 172 -10.86 3.80 -18.42
N PHE A 173 -10.87 3.16 -17.25
CA PHE A 173 -11.42 3.75 -16.04
C PHE A 173 -10.63 4.99 -15.62
N LEU A 174 -9.31 4.91 -15.53
CA LEU A 174 -8.48 6.04 -15.11
C LEU A 174 -8.60 7.25 -16.04
N GLU A 175 -8.67 7.04 -17.36
CA GLU A 175 -8.89 8.14 -18.31
C GLU A 175 -10.24 8.83 -18.09
N ARG A 176 -11.32 8.05 -17.93
CA ARG A 176 -12.66 8.56 -17.64
C ARG A 176 -12.69 9.30 -16.30
N PHE A 177 -12.18 8.63 -15.27
CA PHE A 177 -12.20 9.11 -13.89
C PHE A 177 -11.39 10.39 -13.73
N CYS A 178 -10.13 10.39 -14.17
CA CYS A 178 -9.27 11.56 -14.10
C CYS A 178 -9.77 12.69 -15.01
N GLY A 179 -10.38 12.38 -16.16
CA GLY A 179 -10.87 13.39 -17.09
C GLY A 179 -12.17 14.08 -16.68
N THR A 180 -13.03 13.42 -15.89
CA THR A 180 -14.41 13.90 -15.66
C THR A 180 -14.93 13.80 -14.23
N MET A 181 -14.24 13.08 -13.33
CA MET A 181 -14.81 12.70 -12.02
C MET A 181 -13.95 13.09 -10.81
N LEU A 182 -12.77 13.71 -11.00
CA LEU A 182 -11.88 14.05 -9.88
C LEU A 182 -12.54 14.93 -8.80
N ASP A 183 -13.37 15.88 -9.21
CA ASP A 183 -14.08 16.80 -8.30
C ASP A 183 -15.12 16.09 -7.41
N HIS A 184 -15.42 14.81 -7.67
CA HIS A 184 -16.29 13.99 -6.84
C HIS A 184 -15.57 13.31 -5.67
N LEU A 185 -14.23 13.36 -5.62
CA LEU A 185 -13.49 12.76 -4.51
C LEU A 185 -13.72 13.54 -3.21
N PRO A 186 -14.12 12.88 -2.12
CA PRO A 186 -14.31 13.54 -0.84
C PRO A 186 -12.96 13.90 -0.22
N LEU A 187 -12.93 15.03 0.49
CA LEU A 187 -11.80 15.41 1.34
C LEU A 187 -12.05 14.88 2.75
N HIS A 188 -11.19 13.97 3.20
CA HIS A 188 -11.22 13.41 4.55
C HIS A 188 -10.48 14.31 5.52
N VAL A 189 -11.06 14.50 6.72
CA VAL A 189 -10.56 15.42 7.73
C VAL A 189 -9.78 14.65 8.81
N ALA A 190 -8.47 14.82 8.85
CA ALA A 190 -7.61 14.21 9.86
C ALA A 190 -7.15 15.24 10.90
N LYS A 191 -7.65 15.14 12.13
CA LYS A 191 -7.18 15.98 13.26
C LYS A 191 -5.77 15.58 13.68
N LYS A 192 -4.84 16.54 13.69
CA LYS A 192 -3.42 16.28 13.98
C LYS A 192 -2.82 17.39 14.85
N LYS A 193 -1.69 17.06 15.48
CA LYS A 193 -0.74 18.03 16.04
C LYS A 193 0.08 18.57 14.87
N ILE A 194 -0.15 19.82 14.49
CA ILE A 194 0.48 20.45 13.34
C ILE A 194 1.44 21.51 13.86
N PRO A 195 2.76 21.32 13.70
CA PRO A 195 3.74 22.35 13.98
C PRO A 195 3.38 23.63 13.22
N THR A 196 3.45 24.77 13.92
CA THR A 196 3.07 26.10 13.43
C THR A 196 4.05 27.14 13.99
N CYS A 197 3.88 28.42 13.69
CA CYS A 197 4.62 29.50 14.34
C CYS A 197 3.76 30.33 15.32
N THR A 198 4.41 30.94 16.31
CA THR A 198 3.79 31.96 17.18
C THR A 198 3.62 33.28 16.40
N PRO A 199 2.82 34.25 16.91
CA PRO A 199 2.70 35.57 16.29
C PRO A 199 4.04 36.30 16.09
N GLU A 200 5.02 36.03 16.95
CA GLU A 200 6.38 36.57 16.89
C GLU A 200 7.29 35.82 15.91
N GLY A 201 6.81 34.73 15.29
CA GLY A 201 7.54 33.90 14.33
C GLY A 201 8.35 32.77 14.94
N GLY A 202 8.23 32.50 16.25
CA GLY A 202 8.90 31.37 16.89
C GLY A 202 8.25 30.03 16.52
N ALA A 203 9.03 28.97 16.34
CA ALA A 203 8.49 27.64 16.10
C ALA A 203 7.67 27.14 17.30
N TYR A 204 6.51 26.55 17.04
CA TYR A 204 5.60 26.04 18.06
C TYR A 204 5.08 24.65 17.68
N THR A 205 5.27 23.69 18.60
CA THR A 205 4.71 22.34 18.48
C THR A 205 3.64 22.16 19.56
N PRO A 206 2.40 21.85 19.19
CA PRO A 206 1.28 21.78 20.13
C PRO A 206 1.24 20.45 20.91
N ASP A 207 0.82 20.51 22.17
CA ASP A 207 0.69 19.34 23.05
C ASP A 207 -0.57 18.50 22.76
N ALA A 208 -1.57 19.09 22.08
CA ALA A 208 -2.82 18.46 21.66
C ALA A 208 -3.10 18.79 20.18
N PRO A 209 -3.97 18.04 19.48
CA PRO A 209 -4.35 18.39 18.11
C PRO A 209 -4.89 19.83 18.01
N ASN A 210 -4.26 20.66 17.18
CA ASN A 210 -4.57 22.08 16.99
C ASN A 210 -5.15 22.39 15.60
N GLY A 211 -5.21 21.40 14.72
CA GLY A 211 -5.69 21.60 13.36
C GLY A 211 -6.03 20.32 12.63
N VAL A 212 -6.40 20.50 11.37
CA VAL A 212 -6.82 19.46 10.44
C VAL A 212 -5.93 19.43 9.21
N LYS A 213 -5.66 18.21 8.75
CA LYS A 213 -5.15 17.92 7.41
C LYS A 213 -6.30 17.39 6.57
N LEU A 214 -6.32 17.76 5.30
CA LEU A 214 -7.27 17.25 4.32
C LEU A 214 -6.56 16.23 3.44
N GLU A 215 -7.17 15.06 3.27
CA GLU A 215 -6.59 13.95 2.51
C GLU A 215 -7.64 13.37 1.55
N LEU A 216 -7.21 13.08 0.32
CA LEU A 216 -7.94 12.25 -0.63
C LEU A 216 -7.53 10.80 -0.41
N PHE A 217 -8.49 9.87 -0.48
CA PHE A 217 -8.16 8.44 -0.44
C PHE A 217 -8.30 7.78 -1.82
N ILE A 218 -7.35 6.90 -2.12
CA ILE A 218 -7.27 6.22 -3.41
C ILE A 218 -8.49 5.32 -3.66
N PHE A 219 -9.04 4.72 -2.60
CA PHE A 219 -10.19 3.84 -2.69
C PHE A 219 -11.53 4.57 -2.84
N ASP A 220 -11.58 5.89 -2.69
CA ASP A 220 -12.80 6.68 -2.95
C ASP A 220 -13.15 6.77 -4.43
N SER A 221 -12.30 6.23 -5.30
CA SER A 221 -12.60 6.02 -6.71
C SER A 221 -13.53 4.81 -6.94
N PHE A 222 -13.61 3.85 -6.01
CA PHE A 222 -14.37 2.60 -6.19
C PHE A 222 -15.87 2.80 -6.39
N PRO A 223 -16.55 3.72 -5.65
CA PRO A 223 -17.97 3.95 -5.88
C PRO A 223 -18.30 4.58 -7.25
N LEU A 224 -17.28 5.07 -7.96
CA LEU A 224 -17.39 5.74 -9.26
C LEU A 224 -17.00 4.82 -10.43
N ALA A 225 -16.61 3.58 -10.14
CA ALA A 225 -16.34 2.53 -11.11
C ALA A 225 -17.62 1.75 -11.43
N ASP A 226 -17.79 1.35 -12.70
CA ASP A 226 -18.95 0.55 -13.12
C ASP A 226 -18.84 -0.90 -12.62
N LYS A 227 -17.60 -1.41 -12.52
CA LYS A 227 -17.32 -2.76 -12.07
C LYS A 227 -16.07 -2.86 -11.20
N VAL A 228 -16.28 -3.12 -9.92
CA VAL A 228 -15.22 -3.44 -8.96
C VAL A 228 -15.21 -4.93 -8.66
N VAL A 229 -14.05 -5.55 -8.75
CA VAL A 229 -13.84 -6.96 -8.37
C VAL A 229 -12.87 -7.06 -7.20
N ALA A 230 -13.10 -8.04 -6.33
CA ALA A 230 -12.25 -8.30 -5.18
C ALA A 230 -11.61 -9.68 -5.28
N LEU A 231 -10.32 -9.76 -4.97
CA LEU A 231 -9.60 -11.01 -4.81
C LEU A 231 -9.09 -11.10 -3.37
N GLN A 232 -9.61 -12.06 -2.60
CA GLN A 232 -9.09 -12.34 -1.27
C GLN A 232 -7.90 -13.29 -1.38
N VAL A 233 -6.77 -12.92 -0.78
CA VAL A 233 -5.50 -13.66 -0.85
C VAL A 233 -5.03 -14.11 0.53
N PRO A 234 -4.17 -15.15 0.64
CA PRO A 234 -3.58 -15.57 1.89
C PRO A 234 -2.72 -14.44 2.49
N ARG A 235 -2.94 -14.12 3.77
CA ARG A 235 -2.25 -13.01 4.44
C ARG A 235 -0.76 -13.26 4.54
N GLU A 236 -0.41 -14.48 4.91
CA GLU A 236 0.94 -14.99 5.10
C GLU A 236 1.76 -14.99 3.80
N GLU A 237 1.11 -14.89 2.64
CA GLU A 237 1.79 -14.79 1.34
C GLU A 237 1.91 -13.35 0.84
N GLU A 238 0.95 -12.48 1.18
CA GLU A 238 0.82 -11.17 0.50
C GLU A 238 0.75 -9.94 1.39
N PHE A 239 0.79 -10.08 2.73
CA PHE A 239 0.61 -8.92 3.63
C PHE A 239 1.51 -8.95 4.88
N ALA A 240 2.59 -8.15 4.82
CA ALA A 240 3.52 -7.87 5.91
C ALA A 240 3.83 -6.36 5.98
N PRO A 241 2.90 -5.55 6.54
CA PRO A 241 3.06 -4.10 6.61
C PRO A 241 4.12 -3.67 7.64
N VAL A 242 4.73 -2.51 7.41
CA VAL A 242 5.63 -1.83 8.34
C VAL A 242 5.09 -0.44 8.65
N LYS A 243 4.38 -0.32 9.78
CA LYS A 243 3.76 0.91 10.28
C LYS A 243 4.38 1.40 11.58
N ASN A 244 5.03 0.52 12.34
CA ASN A 244 5.57 0.77 13.67
C ASN A 244 7.09 0.65 13.68
N ALA A 245 7.73 1.25 14.69
CA ALA A 245 9.18 1.16 14.87
C ALA A 245 9.65 -0.27 15.17
N ALA A 246 10.95 -0.54 14.97
CA ALA A 246 11.58 -1.79 15.37
C ALA A 246 11.33 -2.11 16.86
N GLY A 247 11.18 -3.39 17.18
CA GLY A 247 10.80 -3.88 18.51
C GLY A 247 9.30 -3.82 18.82
N ALA A 248 8.46 -3.14 18.01
CA ALA A 248 7.02 -3.18 18.20
C ALA A 248 6.45 -4.59 17.89
N PRO A 249 5.40 -5.03 18.62
CA PRO A 249 4.90 -6.40 18.55
C PRO A 249 4.15 -6.73 17.25
N SER A 250 3.70 -5.72 16.49
CA SER A 250 3.02 -5.86 15.21
C SER A 250 3.49 -4.81 14.22
N ASP A 251 3.37 -5.14 12.92
CA ASP A 251 3.56 -4.23 11.79
C ASP A 251 4.87 -3.41 11.89
N SER A 252 5.96 -4.08 12.27
CA SER A 252 7.30 -3.52 12.48
C SER A 252 8.31 -4.17 11.53
N PRO A 253 9.51 -3.58 11.36
CA PRO A 253 10.57 -4.22 10.58
C PRO A 253 10.88 -5.65 11.03
N ASP A 254 10.84 -5.92 12.34
CA ASP A 254 11.10 -7.26 12.88
C ASP A 254 9.98 -8.24 12.57
N THR A 255 8.71 -7.82 12.64
CA THR A 255 7.59 -8.70 12.27
C THR A 255 7.58 -8.97 10.78
N ALA A 256 7.86 -7.96 9.95
CA ALA A 256 7.87 -8.11 8.50
C ALA A 256 9.01 -9.01 8.03
N ARG A 257 10.23 -8.85 8.57
CA ARG A 257 11.37 -9.75 8.30
C ARG A 257 11.04 -11.21 8.63
N ARG A 258 10.37 -11.47 9.76
CA ARG A 258 9.93 -12.83 10.13
C ARG A 258 8.87 -13.37 9.17
N LEU A 259 7.91 -12.56 8.75
CA LEU A 259 6.87 -12.98 7.80
C LEU A 259 7.46 -13.35 6.43
N VAL A 260 8.38 -12.53 5.90
CA VAL A 260 9.14 -12.84 4.67
C VAL A 260 9.90 -14.16 4.82
N SER A 261 10.62 -14.34 5.95
CA SER A 261 11.36 -15.58 6.23
C SER A 261 10.45 -16.81 6.30
N ASN A 262 9.30 -16.69 6.95
CA ASN A 262 8.31 -17.75 7.04
C ASN A 262 7.76 -18.14 5.67
N LEU A 263 7.48 -17.16 4.81
CA LEU A 263 7.04 -17.42 3.44
C LEU A 263 8.12 -18.14 2.63
N CYS A 264 9.38 -17.69 2.72
CA CYS A 264 10.51 -18.34 2.06
C CYS A 264 10.66 -19.80 2.52
N ARG A 265 10.54 -20.05 3.83
CA ARG A 265 10.58 -21.40 4.42
C ARG A 265 9.45 -22.26 3.90
N ALA A 266 8.22 -21.73 3.86
CA ALA A 266 7.07 -22.44 3.35
C ALA A 266 7.26 -22.84 1.88
N ARG A 267 7.70 -21.90 1.04
CA ARG A 267 7.93 -22.12 -0.40
C ARG A 267 9.01 -23.17 -0.66
N ILE A 268 10.16 -23.08 -0.01
CA ILE A 268 11.25 -24.03 -0.25
C ILE A 268 10.95 -25.42 0.31
N THR A 269 10.21 -25.49 1.42
CA THR A 269 9.73 -26.77 1.97
C THR A 269 8.69 -27.40 1.04
N ALA A 270 7.77 -26.60 0.48
CA ALA A 270 6.82 -27.07 -0.54
C ALA A 270 7.53 -27.58 -1.81
N ALA A 271 8.68 -27.00 -2.17
CA ALA A 271 9.53 -27.51 -3.26
C ALA A 271 10.29 -28.81 -2.92
N GLY A 272 10.23 -29.25 -1.66
CA GLY A 272 10.78 -30.53 -1.19
C GLY A 272 12.14 -30.44 -0.51
N ALA A 273 12.59 -29.26 -0.10
CA ALA A 273 13.78 -29.12 0.74
C ALA A 273 13.44 -29.32 2.23
N THR A 274 14.44 -29.65 3.04
CA THR A 274 14.34 -29.68 4.50
C THR A 274 15.08 -28.47 5.06
N VAL A 275 14.39 -27.62 5.83
CA VAL A 275 15.02 -26.48 6.50
C VAL A 275 15.50 -26.90 7.90
N LEU A 276 16.81 -26.77 8.14
CA LEU A 276 17.44 -27.04 9.44
C LEU A 276 17.69 -25.72 10.16
N ASP A 277 17.04 -25.55 11.31
CA ASP A 277 17.17 -24.36 12.14
C ASP A 277 17.85 -24.70 13.48
N THR A 278 19.15 -24.44 13.56
CA THR A 278 19.93 -24.65 14.78
C THR A 278 19.90 -23.45 15.73
N TYR A 279 19.16 -22.40 15.38
CA TYR A 279 19.11 -21.12 16.10
C TYR A 279 17.84 -20.96 16.94
N ALA A 280 17.23 -22.07 17.37
CA ALA A 280 16.01 -22.06 18.20
C ALA A 280 14.87 -21.21 17.61
N SER A 281 14.76 -21.13 16.27
CA SER A 281 13.78 -20.33 15.51
C SER A 281 14.13 -18.86 15.23
N ASP A 282 15.38 -18.43 15.48
CA ASP A 282 15.86 -17.09 15.12
C ASP A 282 16.59 -17.03 13.76
N GLY A 283 16.86 -18.19 13.14
CA GLY A 283 17.45 -18.23 11.80
C GLY A 283 16.55 -17.54 10.77
N ILE A 284 17.13 -16.77 9.85
CA ILE A 284 16.37 -16.17 8.75
C ILE A 284 16.68 -16.91 7.45
N LEU A 285 15.64 -17.17 6.67
CA LEU A 285 15.75 -17.60 5.29
C LEU A 285 15.25 -16.47 4.40
N GLU A 286 16.04 -16.07 3.42
CA GLU A 286 15.59 -15.12 2.40
C GLU A 286 15.81 -15.73 1.02
N ILE A 287 14.83 -15.57 0.14
CA ILE A 287 14.92 -15.98 -1.27
C ILE A 287 14.77 -14.71 -2.09
N SER A 288 15.79 -14.39 -2.88
CA SER A 288 15.76 -13.24 -3.77
C SER A 288 14.59 -13.36 -4.76
N PRO A 289 13.83 -12.28 -5.02
CA PRO A 289 12.79 -12.26 -6.05
C PRO A 289 13.30 -12.60 -7.46
N LEU A 290 14.61 -12.47 -7.71
CA LEU A 290 15.25 -12.87 -8.97
C LEU A 290 15.42 -14.40 -9.11
N VAL A 291 15.31 -15.14 -8.00
CA VAL A 291 15.33 -16.61 -7.99
C VAL A 291 13.92 -17.16 -8.12
N SER A 292 12.97 -16.57 -7.39
CA SER A 292 11.58 -17.03 -7.35
C SER A 292 10.67 -15.87 -6.95
N TYR A 293 9.67 -15.60 -7.78
CA TYR A 293 8.67 -14.57 -7.53
C TYR A 293 7.57 -15.08 -6.57
N GLY A 294 6.97 -16.21 -6.91
CA GLY A 294 5.83 -16.81 -6.22
C GLY A 294 6.13 -18.16 -5.56
N GLY A 295 7.37 -18.65 -5.60
CA GLY A 295 7.76 -19.98 -5.11
C GLY A 295 8.11 -20.98 -6.22
N GLU A 296 7.93 -20.62 -7.49
CA GLU A 296 8.36 -21.40 -8.65
C GLU A 296 9.89 -21.49 -8.77
N GLY A 297 10.40 -22.52 -9.45
CA GLY A 297 11.83 -22.68 -9.74
C GLY A 297 12.68 -23.16 -8.56
N LEU A 298 12.06 -23.46 -7.42
CA LEU A 298 12.73 -23.92 -6.20
C LEU A 298 12.98 -25.44 -6.17
N GLU A 299 12.52 -26.19 -7.18
CA GLU A 299 12.62 -27.65 -7.24
C GLU A 299 14.07 -28.15 -7.26
N ARG A 300 15.04 -27.29 -7.62
CA ARG A 300 16.48 -27.59 -7.54
C ARG A 300 16.97 -27.87 -6.12
N PHE A 301 16.22 -27.46 -5.10
CA PHE A 301 16.50 -27.73 -3.69
C PHE A 301 15.83 -29.00 -3.15
N ARG A 302 15.07 -29.73 -3.98
CA ARG A 302 14.38 -30.95 -3.57
C ARG A 302 15.36 -31.97 -2.98
N GLY A 303 15.04 -32.48 -1.78
CA GLY A 303 15.86 -33.44 -1.05
C GLY A 303 17.13 -32.86 -0.43
N ARG A 304 17.37 -31.54 -0.56
CA ARG A 304 18.51 -30.88 0.11
C ARG A 304 18.13 -30.48 1.54
N GLU A 305 19.11 -30.54 2.43
CA GLU A 305 19.03 -29.95 3.76
C GLU A 305 19.65 -28.56 3.74
N LEU A 306 18.90 -27.55 4.21
CA LEU A 306 19.26 -26.15 4.15
C LEU A 306 19.42 -25.60 5.56
N GLN A 307 20.66 -25.32 5.93
CA GLN A 307 21.02 -24.80 7.25
C GLN A 307 20.83 -23.28 7.29
N LEU A 308 20.12 -22.80 8.32
CA LEU A 308 19.92 -21.37 8.54
C LEU A 308 21.03 -20.75 9.40
N PRO A 309 21.25 -19.40 9.32
CA PRO A 309 20.62 -18.46 8.39
C PRO A 309 21.08 -18.68 6.94
N LEU A 310 20.20 -18.43 5.98
CA LEU A 310 20.45 -18.67 4.56
C LEU A 310 19.83 -17.57 3.70
N GLU A 311 20.61 -17.08 2.74
CA GLU A 311 20.12 -16.25 1.65
C GLU A 311 20.29 -17.04 0.34
N ILE A 312 19.24 -17.08 -0.48
CA ILE A 312 19.25 -17.73 -1.79
C ILE A 312 19.16 -16.64 -2.86
N THR A 313 20.25 -16.47 -3.58
CA THR A 313 20.41 -15.51 -4.69
C THR A 313 20.53 -16.27 -6.02
N PRO A 314 20.50 -15.57 -7.18
CA PRO A 314 20.71 -16.22 -8.47
C PRO A 314 22.02 -17.01 -8.57
N ASP A 315 23.05 -16.57 -7.83
CA ASP A 315 24.37 -17.21 -7.79
C ASP A 315 24.46 -18.39 -6.79
N THR A 316 23.41 -18.65 -6.01
CA THR A 316 23.38 -19.80 -5.08
C THR A 316 23.29 -21.14 -5.86
N PRO A 317 24.20 -22.09 -5.61
CA PRO A 317 24.30 -23.38 -6.33
C PRO A 317 23.27 -24.46 -5.91
#